data_AF-A0A820E7G0-F1
#
_entry.id   AF-A0A820E7G0-F1
#
_cell.length_a   1.000
_cell.length_b   1.000
_cell.length_c   1.000
_cell.angle_alpha   90.00
_cell.angle_beta   90.00
_cell.angle_gamma   90.00
#
_symmetry.space_group_name_H-M   'P 1'
#
loop_
_entity.id
_entity.type
_entity.pdbx_description
1 polymer ?
#
loop_
_entity_poly.entity_id
_entity_poly.type
_entity_poly.pdbx_seq_one_letter_code
_entity_poly.pdbx_strand_id
1 'polypeptide(L)'
;MKNTYRNIYAAAGEVIGMLLNIKKLKHETNQRLLEELNLILKWHNSQRLSDTYVTCIYSIQKHYPLIFDKTVMNKLIFGLKTMYGDIKIECLESLIANITEFDSAYLELRATGILDILIH
;
A
#
# COMPACT_ATOMS: atom_id res chain seq x y z
N MET A 1 18.73 8.15 11.16
CA MET A 1 19.32 7.99 9.82
C MET A 1 18.20 8.01 8.80
N LYS A 2 18.19 8.96 7.86
CA LYS A 2 17.28 8.92 6.70
C LYS A 2 17.59 7.62 5.94
N ASN A 3 16.61 6.73 5.85
CA ASN A 3 16.77 5.42 5.26
C ASN A 3 16.89 5.59 3.73
N THR A 4 18.10 5.81 3.21
CA THR A 4 18.37 6.13 1.79
C THR A 4 17.72 5.11 0.85
N TYR A 5 17.66 3.85 1.27
CA TYR A 5 16.98 2.79 0.54
C TYR A 5 15.48 3.04 0.40
N ARG A 6 14.78 3.49 1.46
CA ARG A 6 13.34 3.81 1.41
C ARG A 6 13.00 4.80 0.30
N ASN A 7 13.85 5.80 0.06
CA ASN A 7 13.64 6.77 -1.02
C ASN A 7 13.80 6.15 -2.41
N ILE A 8 14.72 5.20 -2.59
CA ILE A 8 14.88 4.46 -3.86
C ILE A 8 13.61 3.66 -4.15
N TYR A 9 13.10 2.96 -3.12
CA TYR A 9 11.88 2.18 -3.22
C TYR A 9 10.64 3.06 -3.46
N ALA A 10 10.55 4.21 -2.80
CA ALA A 10 9.50 5.20 -3.03
C ALA A 10 9.51 5.69 -4.49
N ALA A 11 10.68 6.11 -4.99
CA ALA A 11 10.83 6.59 -6.36
C ALA A 11 10.48 5.50 -7.39
N ALA A 12 10.91 4.25 -7.17
CA ALA A 12 10.53 3.12 -8.01
C ALA A 12 9.02 2.88 -7.99
N GLY A 13 8.39 2.97 -6.81
CA GLY A 13 6.94 2.86 -6.66
C GLY A 13 6.18 3.94 -7.44
N GLU A 14 6.60 5.21 -7.35
CA GLU A 14 5.97 6.29 -8.11
C GLU A 14 6.08 6.06 -9.62
N VAL A 15 7.25 5.66 -10.12
CA VAL A 15 7.45 5.35 -11.54
C VAL A 15 6.52 4.23 -12.01
N ILE A 16 6.37 3.15 -11.22
CA ILE A 16 5.44 2.05 -11.54
C ILE A 16 3.99 2.55 -11.55
N GLY A 17 3.59 3.35 -10.56
CA GLY A 17 2.25 3.94 -10.50
C GLY A 17 1.96 4.84 -11.71
N MET A 18 2.91 5.68 -12.10
CA MET A 18 2.80 6.52 -13.30
C MET A 18 2.69 5.66 -14.57
N LEU A 19 3.48 4.59 -14.70
CA LEU A 19 3.44 3.69 -15.84
C LEU A 19 2.06 3.01 -15.98
N LEU A 20 1.53 2.48 -14.88
CA LEU A 20 0.18 1.90 -14.83
C LEU A 20 -0.88 2.92 -15.23
N ASN A 21 -0.76 4.16 -14.75
CA ASN A 21 -1.68 5.24 -15.10
C ASN A 21 -1.58 5.64 -16.58
N ILE A 22 -0.38 5.78 -17.14
CA ILE A 22 -0.17 6.10 -18.56
C ILE A 22 -0.80 5.03 -19.45
N LYS A 23 -0.57 3.76 -19.15
CA LYS A 23 -1.15 2.64 -19.91
C LYS A 23 -2.68 2.64 -19.82
N LYS A 24 -3.24 2.88 -18.63
CA LYS A 24 -4.70 3.06 -18.43
C LYS A 24 -5.24 4.20 -19.29
N LEU A 25 -4.60 5.37 -19.29
CA LEU A 25 -5.00 6.54 -20.08
C LEU A 25 -4.91 6.30 -21.59
N LYS A 26 -3.97 5.46 -22.02
CA LYS A 26 -3.80 5.06 -23.43
C LYS A 26 -4.70 3.88 -23.85
N HIS A 27 -5.57 3.39 -22.97
CA HIS A 27 -6.37 2.19 -23.18
C HIS A 27 -5.54 0.93 -23.51
N GLU A 28 -4.29 0.89 -23.03
CA GLU A 28 -3.43 -0.27 -23.11
C GLU A 28 -3.72 -1.24 -21.95
N THR A 29 -3.51 -2.53 -22.17
CA THR A 29 -3.68 -3.53 -21.11
C THR A 29 -2.62 -3.35 -20.01
N ASN A 30 -3.08 -3.30 -18.76
CA ASN A 30 -2.24 -3.33 -17.56
C ASN A 30 -2.05 -4.75 -17.00
N GLN A 31 -2.68 -5.76 -17.60
CA GLN A 31 -2.82 -7.10 -17.02
C GLN A 31 -1.47 -7.69 -16.58
N ARG A 32 -0.49 -7.79 -17.49
CA ARG A 32 0.81 -8.38 -17.20
C ARG A 32 1.57 -7.64 -16.10
N LEU A 33 1.57 -6.31 -16.14
CA LEU A 33 2.27 -5.49 -15.14
C LEU A 33 1.61 -5.62 -13.75
N LEU A 34 0.28 -5.69 -13.70
CA LEU A 34 -0.45 -5.92 -12.47
C LEU A 34 -0.23 -7.34 -11.93
N GLU A 35 -0.17 -8.36 -12.79
CA GLU A 35 0.15 -9.73 -12.40
C GLU A 35 1.56 -9.82 -11.78
N GLU A 36 2.57 -9.26 -12.45
CA GLU A 36 3.95 -9.21 -11.95
C GLU A 36 4.05 -8.42 -10.63
N LEU A 37 3.38 -7.26 -10.54
CA LEU A 37 3.32 -6.46 -9.33
C LEU A 37 2.67 -7.22 -8.17
N ASN A 38 1.54 -7.89 -8.42
CA ASN A 38 0.83 -8.67 -7.40
C ASN A 38 1.68 -9.84 -6.90
N LEU A 39 2.45 -10.50 -7.77
CA LEU A 39 3.37 -11.56 -7.36
C LEU A 39 4.45 -11.02 -6.40
N ILE A 40 5.04 -9.86 -6.72
CA ILE A 40 6.06 -9.21 -5.89
C ILE A 40 5.45 -8.77 -4.54
N LEU A 41 4.29 -8.13 -4.56
CA LEU A 41 3.61 -7.65 -3.36
C LEU A 41 3.20 -8.81 -2.44
N LYS A 42 2.73 -9.94 -3.00
CA LYS A 42 2.42 -11.16 -2.25
C LYS A 42 3.66 -11.83 -1.68
N TRP A 43 4.76 -11.90 -2.44
CA TRP A 43 6.00 -12.46 -1.94
C TRP A 43 6.51 -11.67 -0.73
N HIS A 44 6.53 -10.34 -0.82
CA HIS A 44 6.86 -9.49 0.33
C HIS A 44 5.79 -9.51 1.43
N ASN A 45 4.54 -9.85 1.12
CA ASN A 45 3.49 -10.08 2.12
C ASN A 45 3.87 -11.21 3.10
N SER A 46 4.51 -12.28 2.61
CA SER A 46 4.96 -13.40 3.44
C SER A 46 6.12 -13.07 4.41
N GLN A 47 6.79 -11.94 4.23
CA GLN A 47 7.90 -11.50 5.08
C GLN A 47 7.42 -10.60 6.22
N ARG A 48 8.29 -10.30 7.20
CA ARG A 48 7.99 -9.28 8.21
C ARG A 48 7.66 -7.96 7.51
N LEU A 49 6.57 -7.31 7.94
CA LEU A 49 6.18 -6.00 7.41
C LEU A 49 7.32 -5.01 7.63
N SER A 50 7.78 -4.41 6.54
CA SER A 50 8.85 -3.42 6.55
C SER A 50 8.30 -2.06 6.17
N ASP A 51 8.90 -1.03 6.75
CA ASP A 51 8.73 0.37 6.40
C ASP A 51 8.75 0.59 4.88
N THR A 52 9.73 -0.01 4.22
CA THR A 52 9.90 0.02 2.77
C THR A 52 8.69 -0.53 2.01
N TYR A 53 8.08 -1.61 2.50
CA TYR A 53 6.92 -2.22 1.85
C TYR A 53 5.71 -1.27 1.84
N VAL A 54 5.45 -0.63 2.99
CA VAL A 54 4.38 0.37 3.11
C VAL A 54 4.63 1.55 2.18
N THR A 55 5.85 2.09 2.20
CA THR A 55 6.23 3.22 1.34
C THR A 55 6.09 2.88 -0.14
N CYS A 56 6.46 1.67 -0.57
CA CYS A 56 6.25 1.21 -1.95
C CYS A 56 4.78 1.26 -2.34
N ILE A 57 3.90 0.63 -1.55
CA ILE A 57 2.46 0.57 -1.84
C ILE A 57 1.89 1.98 -1.93
N TYR A 58 2.16 2.79 -0.91
CA TYR A 58 1.77 4.18 -0.85
C TYR A 58 2.20 4.95 -2.11
N SER A 59 3.48 4.83 -2.49
CA SER A 59 4.05 5.54 -3.63
C SER A 59 3.42 5.14 -4.97
N ILE A 60 3.10 3.85 -5.16
CA ILE A 60 2.41 3.40 -6.38
C ILE A 60 0.98 3.96 -6.41
N GLN A 61 0.28 3.93 -5.27
CA GLN A 61 -1.12 4.32 -5.17
C GLN A 61 -1.36 5.83 -5.36
N LYS A 62 -0.33 6.68 -5.19
CA LYS A 62 -0.38 8.10 -5.57
C LYS A 62 -0.81 8.34 -7.02
N HIS A 63 -0.47 7.40 -7.91
CA HIS A 63 -0.76 7.53 -9.34
C HIS A 63 -1.72 6.44 -9.86
N TYR A 64 -1.81 5.31 -9.16
CA TYR A 64 -2.68 4.21 -9.55
C TYR A 64 -3.35 3.56 -8.31
N PRO A 65 -4.53 4.04 -7.89
CA PRO A 65 -5.15 3.61 -6.63
C PRO A 65 -5.63 2.15 -6.64
N LEU A 66 -5.90 1.58 -7.82
CA LEU A 66 -6.52 0.27 -8.05
C LEU A 66 -5.55 -0.91 -7.88
N ILE A 67 -4.93 -1.03 -6.70
CA ILE A 67 -4.19 -2.23 -6.30
C ILE A 67 -5.01 -2.93 -5.23
N PHE A 68 -6.12 -3.53 -5.67
CA PHE A 68 -6.96 -4.29 -4.76
C PHE A 68 -6.45 -5.72 -4.64
N ASP A 69 -5.61 -5.94 -3.65
CA ASP A 69 -5.31 -7.29 -3.16
C ASP A 69 -5.68 -7.36 -1.67
N LYS A 70 -6.67 -8.20 -1.36
CA LYS A 70 -7.16 -8.42 0.00
C LYS A 70 -6.03 -8.78 0.98
N THR A 71 -5.05 -9.55 0.55
CA THR A 71 -3.93 -9.96 1.41
C THR A 71 -3.02 -8.79 1.75
N VAL A 72 -2.85 -7.84 0.82
CA VAL A 72 -2.09 -6.60 1.04
C VAL A 72 -2.84 -5.70 2.02
N MET A 73 -4.15 -5.52 1.84
CA MET A 73 -5.01 -4.73 2.73
C MET A 73 -4.96 -5.25 4.17
N ASN A 74 -5.14 -6.56 4.34
CA ASN A 74 -5.06 -7.20 5.65
C ASN A 74 -3.71 -6.93 6.32
N LYS A 75 -2.60 -7.09 5.59
CA LYS A 75 -1.26 -6.83 6.14
C LYS A 75 -1.05 -5.38 6.56
N LEU A 76 -1.53 -4.41 5.76
CA LEU A 76 -1.47 -3.00 6.11
C LEU A 76 -2.27 -2.72 7.40
N ILE A 77 -3.50 -3.24 7.48
CA ILE A 77 -4.37 -3.08 8.66
C ILE A 77 -3.70 -3.67 9.91
N PHE A 78 -3.25 -4.92 9.87
CA PHE A 78 -2.56 -5.56 11.01
C PHE A 78 -1.27 -4.82 11.39
N GLY A 79 -0.60 -4.20 10.42
CA GLY A 79 0.60 -3.40 10.61
C GLY A 79 0.38 -2.08 11.36
N LEU A 80 -0.83 -1.50 11.32
CA LEU A 80 -1.11 -0.18 11.92
C LEU A 80 -0.72 -0.07 13.40
N LYS A 81 -0.84 -1.17 14.16
CA LYS A 81 -0.50 -1.21 15.60
C LYS A 81 0.98 -0.98 15.87
N THR A 82 1.86 -1.36 14.95
CA THR A 82 3.30 -1.40 15.17
C THR A 82 4.02 -0.24 14.50
N MET A 83 3.33 0.54 13.67
CA MET A 83 3.87 1.68 12.94
C MET A 83 3.77 2.98 13.72
N TYR A 84 4.72 3.87 13.47
CA TYR A 84 4.82 5.20 14.06
C TYR A 84 5.29 6.23 13.03
N GLY A 85 5.02 7.51 13.29
CA GLY A 85 5.46 8.62 12.43
C GLY A 85 4.92 8.54 11.01
N ASP A 86 5.72 9.01 10.04
CA ASP A 86 5.36 9.13 8.62
C ASP A 86 4.82 7.83 8.02
N ILE A 87 5.34 6.67 8.45
CA ILE A 87 4.95 5.37 7.89
C ILE A 87 3.53 5.00 8.28
N LYS A 88 3.10 5.42 9.48
CA LYS A 88 1.70 5.24 9.89
C LYS A 88 0.77 6.08 9.01
N ILE A 89 1.21 7.29 8.63
CA ILE A 89 0.48 8.16 7.69
C ILE A 89 0.42 7.48 6.31
N GLU A 90 1.55 7.05 5.76
CA GLU A 90 1.59 6.35 4.46
C GLU A 90 0.70 5.10 4.43
N CYS A 91 0.67 4.34 5.52
CA CYS A 91 -0.22 3.19 5.66
C CYS A 91 -1.70 3.58 5.62
N LEU A 92 -2.09 4.61 6.38
CA LEU A 92 -3.47 5.11 6.40
C LEU A 92 -3.89 5.65 5.03
N GLU A 93 -3.02 6.40 4.35
CA GLU A 93 -3.28 6.91 3.00
C GLU A 93 -3.43 5.75 1.99
N SER A 94 -2.63 4.69 2.15
CA SER A 94 -2.75 3.49 1.31
C SER A 94 -4.07 2.74 1.50
N LEU A 95 -4.58 2.72 2.74
CA LEU A 95 -5.86 2.12 3.07
C LEU A 95 -7.02 2.93 2.49
N ILE A 96 -6.98 4.27 2.58
CA ILE A 96 -8.01 5.17 2.05
C ILE A 96 -8.29 4.87 0.57
N ALA A 97 -7.24 4.64 -0.23
CA ALA A 97 -7.37 4.39 -1.66
C ALA A 97 -8.19 3.14 -2.03
N ASN A 98 -8.38 2.18 -1.10
CA ASN A 98 -8.98 0.88 -1.38
C ASN A 98 -10.06 0.45 -0.36
N ILE A 99 -10.38 1.31 0.62
CA ILE A 99 -11.25 0.93 1.73
C ILE A 99 -12.68 0.61 1.31
N THR A 100 -13.18 1.24 0.24
CA THR A 100 -14.55 1.08 -0.26
C THR A 100 -14.80 -0.32 -0.81
N GLU A 101 -13.76 -0.97 -1.33
CA GLU A 101 -13.82 -2.31 -1.93
C GLU A 101 -13.60 -3.41 -0.90
N PHE A 102 -13.28 -3.05 0.36
CA PHE A 102 -12.90 -3.99 1.39
C PHE A 102 -14.04 -4.27 2.37
N ASP A 103 -14.86 -5.30 2.07
CA ASP A 103 -16.10 -5.63 2.81
C ASP A 103 -15.94 -5.75 4.34
N SER A 104 -14.80 -6.28 4.83
CA SER A 104 -14.52 -6.46 6.27
C SER A 104 -13.74 -5.31 6.91
N ALA A 105 -13.56 -4.20 6.20
CA ALA A 105 -12.77 -3.03 6.60
C ALA A 105 -13.00 -2.58 8.04
N TYR A 106 -14.25 -2.31 8.40
CA TYR A 106 -14.57 -1.75 9.71
C TYR A 106 -14.23 -2.70 10.85
N LEU A 107 -14.55 -3.99 10.71
CA LEU A 107 -14.27 -4.99 11.75
C LEU A 107 -12.77 -5.14 11.98
N GLU A 108 -11.98 -5.19 10.90
CA GLU A 108 -10.53 -5.36 10.98
C GLU A 108 -9.83 -4.09 11.50
N LEU A 109 -10.27 -2.90 11.06
CA LEU A 109 -9.75 -1.63 11.57
C LEU A 109 -10.09 -1.42 13.05
N ARG A 110 -11.31 -1.79 13.47
CA ARG A 110 -11.69 -1.74 14.87
C ARG A 110 -10.84 -2.67 15.73
N ALA A 111 -10.64 -3.92 15.29
CA ALA A 111 -9.77 -4.88 15.97
C ALA A 111 -8.30 -4.41 16.04
N THR A 112 -7.91 -3.52 15.13
CA THR A 112 -6.57 -2.93 15.10
C THR A 112 -6.38 -1.66 15.93
N GLY A 113 -7.44 -1.16 16.58
CA GLY A 113 -7.36 0.03 17.43
C GLY A 113 -7.38 1.33 16.63
N ILE A 114 -8.05 1.37 15.46
CA ILE A 114 -8.15 2.59 14.64
C ILE A 114 -8.70 3.80 15.40
N LEU A 115 -9.59 3.57 16.37
CA LEU A 115 -10.14 4.65 17.20
C LEU A 115 -9.10 5.25 18.15
N ASP A 116 -8.15 4.44 18.63
CA ASP A 116 -7.06 4.90 19.48
C ASP A 116 -6.13 5.85 18.71
N ILE A 117 -6.03 5.68 17.38
CA ILE A 117 -5.24 6.57 16.52
C ILE A 117 -5.83 8.00 16.48
N LEU A 118 -7.15 8.16 16.64
CA LEU A 118 -7.81 9.47 16.60
C LEU A 118 -7.55 10.33 17.84
N ILE A 119 -7.17 9.71 18.95
CA ILE A 119 -6.99 10.36 20.26
C ILE A 119 -5.51 10.51 20.65
N HIS A 120 -4.60 10.12 19.74
CA HIS A 120 -3.16 10.24 19.86
C HIS A 120 -2.64 11.46 19.12
#